data_AF-A0A937A561-F1
#
_entry.id   AF-A0A937A561-F1
#
_cell.length_a   1.000
_cell.length_b   1.000
_cell.length_c   1.000
_cell.angle_alpha   90.00
_cell.angle_beta   90.00
_cell.angle_gamma   90.00
#
_symmetry.space_group_name_H-M   'P 1'
#
loop_
_entity.id
_entity.type
_entity.pdbx_description
1 polymer ?
#
loop_
_entity_poly.entity_id
_entity_poly.type
_entity_poly.pdbx_seq_one_letter_code
_entity_poly.pdbx_strand_id
1 'polypeptide(L)'
;MAEFVWLIPSLLLIIWYGFIDTGYSYSDIQYFAPLSLLSLFENPESLDSWLVYPLKSLNIFELAYIIALSVGIMKIMKKDFNKTLEFTLPVYGSSLVVWLLFITFLSINLGS
;
A
#
# COMPACT_ATOMS: atom_id res chain seq x y z
N MET A 1 4.00 -2.57 16.40
CA MET A 1 3.11 -3.74 16.14
C MET A 1 2.35 -3.59 14.81
N ALA A 2 1.77 -2.43 14.50
CA ALA A 2 1.11 -2.23 13.20
C ALA A 2 2.09 -2.30 12.02
N GLU A 3 3.35 -1.89 12.20
CA GLU A 3 4.38 -1.91 11.14
C GLU A 3 4.69 -3.32 10.60
N PHE A 4 4.37 -4.38 11.35
CA PHE A 4 4.55 -5.75 10.88
C PHE A 4 3.66 -6.09 9.68
N VAL A 5 2.58 -5.35 9.46
CA VAL A 5 1.72 -5.51 8.27
C VAL A 5 2.50 -5.24 6.99
N TRP A 6 3.46 -4.31 7.02
CA TRP A 6 4.29 -3.96 5.87
C TRP A 6 5.33 -5.03 5.52
N LEU A 7 5.65 -5.94 6.44
CA LEU A 7 6.56 -7.06 6.16
C LEU A 7 5.91 -8.11 5.25
N ILE A 8 4.58 -8.26 5.30
CA ILE A 8 3.85 -9.28 4.55
C ILE A 8 4.05 -9.13 3.03
N PRO A 9 3.77 -7.97 2.39
CA PRO A 9 3.98 -7.82 0.95
C PRO A 9 5.45 -7.98 0.55
N SER A 10 6.39 -7.53 1.39
CA SER A 10 7.83 -7.72 1.13
C SER A 10 8.24 -9.19 1.17
N LEU A 11 7.71 -9.97 2.13
CA LEU A 11 7.96 -11.41 2.20
C LEU A 11 7.34 -12.14 1.02
N LEU A 12 6.12 -11.76 0.60
CA LEU A 12 5.48 -12.33 -0.59
C LEU A 12 6.33 -12.11 -1.85
N LEU A 13 6.91 -10.93 -2.02
CA LEU A 13 7.82 -10.63 -3.13
C LEU A 13 9.03 -11.58 -3.13
N ILE A 14 9.68 -11.73 -1.97
CA ILE A 14 10.86 -12.59 -1.82
C ILE A 14 10.50 -14.05 -2.07
N ILE A 15 9.37 -14.52 -1.55
CA ILE A 15 8.94 -15.92 -1.74
C ILE A 15 8.60 -16.17 -3.21
N TRP A 16 7.86 -15.25 -3.84
CA TRP A 16 7.42 -15.41 -5.23
C TRP A 16 8.59 -15.43 -6.20
N TYR A 17 9.42 -14.39 -6.18
CA TYR A 17 10.53 -14.26 -7.12
C TYR A 17 11.79 -15.04 -6.70
N GLY A 18 11.91 -15.40 -5.43
CA GLY A 18 13.01 -16.24 -4.94
C GLY A 18 12.82 -17.73 -5.21
N PHE A 19 11.57 -18.22 -5.31
CA PHE A 19 11.31 -19.66 -5.38
C PHE A 19 10.34 -20.10 -6.49
N ILE A 20 9.43 -19.25 -6.96
CA ILE A 20 8.37 -19.62 -7.90
C ILE A 20 8.73 -19.15 -9.31
N ASP A 21 8.97 -17.86 -9.46
CA ASP A 21 9.32 -17.25 -10.74
C ASP A 21 10.69 -16.61 -10.65
N THR A 22 11.75 -17.41 -10.80
CA THR A 22 13.14 -16.96 -10.70
C THR A 22 13.67 -16.30 -11.97
N GLY A 23 12.86 -16.23 -13.03
CA GLY A 23 13.19 -15.62 -14.33
C GLY A 23 12.70 -14.18 -14.47
N TYR A 24 12.40 -13.52 -13.36
CA TYR A 24 11.78 -12.20 -13.32
C TYR A 24 12.69 -11.09 -13.86
N SER A 25 12.07 -10.12 -14.52
CA SER A 25 12.73 -8.89 -14.96
C SER A 25 12.62 -7.78 -13.91
N TYR A 26 13.32 -6.67 -14.14
CA TYR A 26 13.18 -5.48 -13.30
C TYR A 26 11.75 -4.92 -13.30
N SER A 27 11.07 -4.94 -14.47
CA SER A 27 9.68 -4.49 -14.60
C SER A 27 8.74 -5.32 -13.71
N ASP A 28 8.91 -6.64 -13.68
CA ASP A 28 8.07 -7.53 -12.89
C ASP A 28 8.12 -7.19 -11.39
N ILE A 29 9.29 -6.83 -10.87
CA ILE A 29 9.46 -6.38 -9.48
C ILE A 29 8.80 -5.01 -9.27
N GLN A 30 8.99 -4.09 -10.21
CA GLN A 30 8.48 -2.72 -10.12
C GLN A 30 6.95 -2.70 -10.04
N TYR A 31 6.29 -3.53 -10.84
CA TYR A 31 4.82 -3.64 -10.86
C TYR A 31 4.27 -4.70 -9.90
N PHE A 32 5.14 -5.45 -9.20
CA PHE A 32 4.70 -6.40 -8.18
C PHE A 32 3.96 -5.68 -7.05
N ALA A 33 2.65 -5.93 -6.99
CA ALA A 33 1.74 -5.28 -6.06
C ALA A 33 0.61 -6.25 -5.67
N PRO A 34 0.91 -7.34 -4.96
CA PRO A 34 -0.08 -8.37 -4.64
C PRO A 34 -1.21 -7.77 -3.82
N LEU A 35 -2.45 -8.17 -4.12
CA LEU A 35 -3.66 -7.71 -3.41
C LEU A 35 -3.84 -6.18 -3.38
N SER A 36 -3.28 -5.49 -4.37
CA SER A 36 -3.52 -4.06 -4.64
C SER A 36 -4.51 -3.87 -5.78
N LEU A 37 -5.09 -2.67 -5.90
CA LEU A 37 -5.92 -2.34 -7.05
C LEU A 37 -5.15 -2.40 -8.36
N LEU A 38 -3.83 -2.15 -8.35
CA LEU A 38 -2.98 -2.27 -9.53
C LEU A 38 -2.98 -3.72 -10.09
N SER A 39 -3.04 -4.72 -9.21
CA SER A 39 -3.08 -6.15 -9.64
C SER A 39 -4.36 -6.56 -10.36
N LEU A 40 -5.39 -5.71 -10.37
CA LEU A 40 -6.62 -5.96 -11.13
C LEU A 40 -6.50 -5.55 -12.61
N PHE A 41 -5.45 -4.84 -12.99
CA PHE A 41 -5.19 -4.44 -14.36
C PHE A 41 -4.32 -5.49 -15.07
N GLU A 42 -4.76 -5.95 -16.24
CA GLU A 42 -4.05 -6.97 -17.02
C GLU A 42 -2.68 -6.49 -17.53
N ASN A 43 -2.55 -5.20 -17.86
CA ASN A 43 -1.32 -4.61 -18.39
C ASN A 43 -0.94 -3.32 -17.62
N PRO A 44 -0.40 -3.43 -16.40
CA PRO A 44 -0.08 -2.26 -15.56
C PRO A 44 1.03 -1.37 -16.15
N GLU A 45 1.87 -1.89 -17.05
CA GLU A 45 2.89 -1.12 -17.78
C GLU A 45 2.29 -0.12 -18.79
N SER A 46 1.06 -0.36 -19.25
CA SER A 46 0.36 0.55 -20.17
C SER A 46 -0.36 1.71 -19.48
N LEU A 47 -0.41 1.69 -18.14
CA LEU A 47 -1.01 2.76 -17.36
C LEU A 47 -0.06 3.95 -17.28
N ASP A 48 -0.61 5.15 -17.25
CA ASP A 48 0.18 6.35 -17.00
C ASP A 48 0.93 6.25 -15.67
N SER A 49 2.20 6.66 -15.66
CA SER A 49 3.09 6.58 -14.49
C SER A 49 2.51 7.21 -13.22
N TRP A 50 1.69 8.26 -13.37
CA TRP A 50 1.04 8.94 -12.26
C TRP A 50 -0.05 8.10 -11.58
N LEU A 51 -0.66 7.14 -12.28
CA LEU A 51 -1.73 6.30 -11.77
C LEU A 51 -1.22 5.02 -11.09
N VAL A 52 -0.02 4.56 -11.48
CA VAL A 52 0.59 3.33 -10.97
C VAL A 52 0.77 3.39 -9.45
N TYR A 53 1.34 4.47 -8.91
CA TYR A 53 1.64 4.58 -7.49
C TYR A 53 0.38 4.65 -6.58
N PRO A 54 -0.64 5.48 -6.89
CA PRO A 54 -1.92 5.45 -6.18
C PRO A 54 -2.57 4.08 -6.16
N LEU A 55 -2.67 3.40 -7.31
CA LEU A 55 -3.30 2.08 -7.41
C LEU A 55 -2.52 1.00 -6.65
N LYS A 56 -1.19 1.07 -6.65
CA LYS A 56 -0.32 0.17 -5.87
C LYS A 56 -0.49 0.36 -4.37
N SER A 57 -0.61 1.62 -3.93
CA SER A 57 -0.77 1.97 -2.51
C SER A 57 -2.14 1.58 -1.96
N LEU A 58 -3.19 1.58 -2.80
CA LEU A 58 -4.51 1.07 -2.45
C LEU A 58 -4.50 -0.47 -2.48
N ASN A 59 -4.14 -1.07 -1.35
CA ASN A 59 -4.06 -2.52 -1.19
C ASN A 59 -4.67 -2.99 0.13
N ILE A 60 -4.91 -4.30 0.22
CA ILE A 60 -5.51 -4.92 1.42
C ILE A 60 -4.61 -4.76 2.66
N PHE A 61 -3.28 -4.71 2.50
CA PHE A 61 -2.37 -4.50 3.62
C PHE A 61 -2.51 -3.10 4.21
N GLU A 62 -2.77 -2.09 3.40
CA GLU A 62 -3.03 -0.73 3.87
C GLU A 62 -4.31 -0.68 4.73
N LEU A 63 -5.38 -1.34 4.27
CA LEU A 63 -6.60 -1.47 5.07
C LEU A 63 -6.35 -2.23 6.39
N ALA A 64 -5.58 -3.32 6.34
CA ALA A 64 -5.19 -4.07 7.53
C ALA A 64 -4.33 -3.22 8.48
N TYR A 65 -3.47 -2.35 7.95
CA TYR A 65 -2.66 -1.42 8.73
C TYR A 65 -3.53 -0.39 9.46
N ILE A 66 -4.51 0.22 8.78
CA ILE A 66 -5.47 1.15 9.39
C ILE A 66 -6.24 0.49 10.54
N ILE A 67 -6.69 -0.76 10.34
CA ILE A 67 -7.36 -1.55 11.37
C ILE A 67 -6.41 -1.82 12.55
N ALA A 68 -5.19 -2.29 12.28
CA ALA A 68 -4.20 -2.58 13.32
C ALA A 68 -3.84 -1.32 14.13
N LEU A 69 -3.71 -0.17 13.46
CA LEU A 69 -3.45 1.12 14.08
C LEU A 69 -4.63 1.53 14.97
N SER A 70 -5.86 1.40 14.46
CA SER A 70 -7.09 1.70 15.21
C SER A 70 -7.21 0.82 16.46
N VAL A 71 -6.88 -0.48 16.37
CA VAL A 71 -6.83 -1.39 17.53
C VAL A 71 -5.73 -0.96 18.53
N GLY A 72 -4.58 -0.50 18.06
CA GLY A 72 -3.52 0.03 18.92
C GLY A 72 -3.99 1.25 19.71
N ILE A 73 -4.62 2.21 19.03
CA ILE A 73 -5.20 3.41 19.63
C ILE A 73 -6.32 3.05 20.59
N MET A 74 -7.19 2.10 20.23
CA MET A 74 -8.26 1.56 21.09
C MET A 74 -7.70 1.07 22.43
N LYS A 75 -6.62 0.29 22.42
CA LYS A 75 -5.98 -0.23 23.64
C LYS A 75 -5.41 0.88 24.53
N ILE A 76 -4.86 1.94 23.93
CA ILE A 76 -4.26 3.07 24.66
C ILE A 76 -5.35 3.98 25.23
N MET A 77 -6.34 4.34 24.41
CA MET A 77 -7.40 5.28 24.78
C MET A 77 -8.53 4.63 25.59
N LYS A 78 -8.59 3.29 25.65
CA LYS A 78 -9.67 2.51 26.29
C LYS A 78 -11.07 2.93 25.82
N LYS A 79 -11.20 3.27 24.55
CA LYS A 79 -12.46 3.62 23.88
C LYS A 79 -12.94 2.46 23.00
N ASP A 80 -14.17 2.53 22.54
CA ASP A 80 -14.72 1.57 21.57
C ASP A 80 -13.96 1.60 20.24
N PHE A 81 -13.82 0.44 19.60
CA PHE A 81 -13.15 0.30 18.31
C PHE A 81 -13.70 1.27 17.25
N ASN A 82 -15.03 1.38 17.16
CA ASN A 82 -15.70 2.28 16.20
C ASN A 82 -15.24 3.72 16.39
N LYS A 83 -15.21 4.22 17.64
CA LYS A 83 -14.77 5.60 17.93
C LYS A 83 -13.29 5.82 17.60
N THR A 84 -12.45 4.81 17.80
CA THR A 84 -11.04 4.91 17.43
C THR A 84 -10.81 4.79 15.94
N LEU A 85 -11.62 4.01 15.23
CA LEU A 85 -11.58 3.92 13.77
C LEU A 85 -12.08 5.21 13.12
N GLU A 86 -13.18 5.78 13.62
CA GLU A 86 -13.71 7.09 13.20
C GLU A 86 -12.68 8.22 13.38
N PHE A 87 -11.78 8.10 14.36
CA PHE A 87 -10.66 9.02 14.53
C PHE A 87 -9.47 8.69 13.61
N THR A 88 -9.10 7.42 13.51
CA THR A 88 -7.90 6.98 12.79
C THR A 88 -8.05 7.12 11.28
N LEU A 89 -9.22 6.76 10.74
CA LEU A 89 -9.50 6.77 9.31
C LEU A 89 -9.31 8.15 8.67
N PRO A 90 -9.89 9.26 9.17
CA PRO A 90 -9.67 10.58 8.57
C PRO A 90 -8.25 11.09 8.78
N VAL A 91 -7.63 10.85 9.95
CA VAL A 91 -6.26 11.34 10.23
C VAL A 91 -5.24 10.62 9.36
N TYR A 92 -5.26 9.29 9.36
CA TYR A 92 -4.36 8.50 8.54
C TYR A 92 -4.71 8.61 7.06
N GLY A 93 -5.99 8.52 6.71
CA GLY A 93 -6.46 8.61 5.32
C GLY A 93 -6.13 9.95 4.67
N SER A 94 -6.30 11.08 5.37
CA SER A 94 -5.88 12.39 4.83
C SER A 94 -4.36 12.48 4.66
N SER A 95 -3.59 11.96 5.61
CA SER A 95 -2.13 11.89 5.51
C SER A 95 -1.69 11.03 4.32
N LEU A 96 -2.36 9.89 4.11
CA LEU A 96 -2.14 9.03 2.95
C LEU A 96 -2.44 9.77 1.64
N VAL A 97 -3.59 10.47 1.55
CA VAL A 97 -3.94 11.24 0.35
C VAL A 97 -2.90 12.30 0.04
N VAL A 98 -2.45 13.06 1.05
CA VAL A 98 -1.39 14.06 0.86
C VAL A 98 -0.10 13.41 0.37
N TRP A 99 0.28 12.27 0.94
CA TRP A 99 1.45 11.50 0.51
C TRP A 99 1.33 11.00 -0.93
N LEU A 100 0.16 10.46 -1.30
CA LEU A 100 -0.12 9.99 -2.65
C LEU A 100 0.00 11.12 -3.67
N LEU A 101 -0.61 12.27 -3.40
CA LEU A 101 -0.53 13.44 -4.27
C LEU A 101 0.91 13.92 -4.42
N PHE A 102 1.66 13.95 -3.33
CA PHE A 102 3.07 14.35 -3.34
C PHE A 102 3.92 13.41 -4.21
N ILE A 103 3.83 12.10 -4.01
CA ILE A 103 4.61 11.13 -4.80
C ILE A 103 4.16 11.12 -6.26
N THR A 104 2.86 11.22 -6.51
CA THR A 104 2.32 11.31 -7.88
C THR A 104 2.85 12.54 -8.60
N PHE A 105 2.86 13.70 -7.92
CA PHE A 105 3.44 14.92 -8.45
C PHE A 105 4.94 14.75 -8.75
N LEU A 106 5.71 14.17 -7.83
CA LEU A 106 7.13 13.89 -8.07
C LEU A 106 7.34 12.93 -9.25
N SER A 107 6.53 11.88 -9.36
CA SER A 107 6.64 10.91 -10.46
C SER A 107 6.43 11.54 -11.82
N ILE A 108 5.56 12.54 -11.94
CA ILE A 108 5.33 13.27 -13.19
C ILE A 108 6.52 14.20 -13.51
N ASN A 109 7.05 14.89 -12.50
CA ASN A 109 8.07 15.94 -12.71
C ASN A 109 9.51 15.41 -12.76
N LEU A 110 9.77 14.24 -12.16
CA LEU A 110 11.10 13.61 -12.13
C LEU A 110 11.17 12.37 -13.02
N GLY A 111 10.03 11.77 -13.35
CA GLY A 111 9.92 10.65 -14.28
C GLY A 111 9.78 11.06 -15.75
N SER A 112 9.91 12.36 -16.05
CA SER A 112 9.97 12.95 -17.39
C SER A 112 11.39 13.07 -17.91
#